data_AF-A0AA37H0C8-F1
#
_entry.id   AF-A0AA37H0C8-F1
#
_cell.length_a   1.000
_cell.length_b   1.000
_cell.length_c   1.000
_cell.angle_alpha   90.00
_cell.angle_beta   90.00
_cell.angle_gamma   90.00
#
_symmetry.space_group_name_H-M   'P 1'
#
loop_
_entity.id
_entity.type
_entity.pdbx_description
1 polymer ?
#
loop_
_entity_poly.entity_id
_entity_poly.type
_entity_poly.pdbx_seq_one_letter_code
_entity_poly.pdbx_strand_id
1 'polypeptide(L)'
;MCSTAASCLVLQVLPYLLNTDQANLGGKICFIFFGLSLPICAWLYFYFPEMKGRNYAEIQEMFSNRVPARKFKSHVCEAGAGGQEKSKLQEEA
;
A
#
# COMPACT_ATOMS: atom_id res chain seq x y z
N MET A 1 -12.46 10.96 9.00
CA MET A 1 -12.25 12.23 9.73
C MET A 1 -10.87 12.81 9.47
N CYS A 2 -9.77 12.07 9.70
CA CYS A 2 -8.41 12.56 9.43
C CYS A 2 -8.14 12.88 7.95
N SER A 3 -8.58 12.01 7.02
CA SER A 3 -8.40 12.26 5.57
C SER A 3 -9.14 13.50 5.07
N THR A 4 -10.32 13.80 5.63
CA THR A 4 -11.12 14.97 5.22
C THR A 4 -10.47 16.27 5.68
N ALA A 5 -9.89 16.29 6.89
CA ALA A 5 -9.16 17.44 7.41
C ALA A 5 -7.92 17.78 6.55
N ALA A 6 -7.18 16.77 6.11
CA ALA A 6 -6.04 16.96 5.21
C ALA A 6 -6.46 17.60 3.88
N SER A 7 -7.56 17.15 3.28
CA SER A 7 -8.08 17.74 2.04
C SER A 7 -8.49 19.20 2.21
N CYS A 8 -9.14 19.57 3.32
CA CYS A 8 -9.51 20.95 3.58
C CYS A 8 -8.29 21.87 3.72
N LEU A 9 -7.22 21.40 4.37
CA LEU A 9 -5.98 22.17 4.50
C LEU A 9 -5.33 22.41 3.14
N VAL A 10 -5.28 21.39 2.28
CA VAL A 10 -4.71 21.51 0.93
C VAL A 10 -5.49 22.53 0.10
N LEU A 11 -6.83 22.47 0.13
CA LEU A 11 -7.68 23.39 -0.62
C LEU A 11 -7.59 24.84 -0.14
N GLN A 12 -7.39 25.06 1.16
CA GLN A 12 -7.20 26.41 1.69
C GLN A 12 -5.83 26.98 1.33
N VAL A 13 -4.78 26.16 1.36
CA VAL A 13 -3.39 26.61 1.19
C VAL A 13 -2.99 26.76 -0.28
N LEU A 14 -3.53 25.96 -1.19
CA LEU A 14 -3.24 26.03 -2.63
C LEU A 14 -3.43 27.42 -3.26
N PRO A 15 -4.57 28.13 -3.07
CA PRO A 15 -4.78 29.44 -3.67
C PRO A 15 -3.79 30.50 -3.13
N TYR A 16 -3.32 30.37 -1.88
CA TYR A 16 -2.28 31.27 -1.36
C TYR A 16 -0.91 31.04 -1.99
N LEU A 17 -0.60 29.79 -2.34
CA LEU A 17 0.70 29.46 -2.94
C LEU A 17 0.77 29.78 -4.45
N LEU A 18 -0.38 29.82 -5.13
CA LEU A 18 -0.47 30.09 -6.58
C LEU A 18 -0.71 31.56 -6.92
N ASN A 19 -1.31 32.36 -6.03
CA ASN A 19 -1.58 33.76 -6.31
C ASN A 19 -0.30 34.59 -6.49
N THR A 20 -0.31 35.44 -7.51
CA THR A 20 0.82 36.26 -7.97
C THR A 20 1.19 37.35 -6.97
N ASP A 21 0.22 37.81 -6.17
CA ASP A 21 0.37 38.84 -5.13
C ASP A 21 0.87 38.29 -3.78
N GLN A 22 1.02 36.97 -3.68
CA GLN A 22 1.43 36.27 -2.46
C GLN A 22 2.71 35.47 -2.75
N ALA A 23 2.79 34.21 -2.31
CA ALA A 23 4.03 33.44 -2.33
C ALA A 23 4.59 33.16 -3.75
N ASN A 24 3.79 33.31 -4.81
CA ASN A 24 4.23 33.21 -6.22
C ASN A 24 5.12 31.98 -6.50
N LEU A 25 4.78 30.83 -5.90
CA LEU A 25 5.64 29.64 -6.02
C LEU A 25 5.50 28.95 -7.39
N GLY A 26 4.48 29.30 -8.18
CA GLY A 26 4.26 28.77 -9.53
C GLY A 26 4.46 27.26 -9.60
N GLY A 27 5.25 26.78 -10.57
CA GLY A 27 5.56 25.36 -10.75
C GLY A 27 6.47 24.74 -9.68
N LYS A 28 7.08 25.52 -8.78
CA LYS A 28 7.94 24.99 -7.70
C LYS A 28 7.13 24.28 -6.61
N ILE A 29 5.81 24.45 -6.60
CA ILE A 29 4.88 23.75 -5.72
C ILE A 29 5.06 22.23 -5.78
N CYS A 30 5.37 21.70 -6.96
CA CYS A 30 5.55 20.28 -7.19
C CYS A 30 6.70 19.69 -6.36
N PHE A 31 7.75 20.47 -6.06
CA PHE A 31 8.85 20.01 -5.21
C PHE A 31 8.44 19.83 -3.75
N ILE A 32 7.49 20.62 -3.25
CA ILE A 32 6.98 20.48 -1.87
C ILE A 32 6.13 19.22 -1.77
N PHE A 33 5.20 19.03 -2.72
CA PHE A 33 4.36 17.82 -2.76
C PHE A 33 5.18 16.55 -3.02
N PHE A 34 6.18 16.63 -3.89
CA PHE A 34 7.09 15.52 -4.15
C PHE A 34 7.99 15.21 -2.95
N GLY A 35 8.47 16.24 -2.25
CA GLY A 35 9.23 16.08 -1.01
C GLY A 35 8.43 15.39 0.10
N LEU A 36 7.12 15.66 0.19
CA LEU A 36 6.23 15.00 1.14
C LEU A 36 5.84 13.58 0.69
N SER A 37 5.69 13.32 -0.61
CA SER A 37 5.30 11.99 -1.11
C SER A 37 6.44 10.98 -1.04
N LEU A 38 7.70 11.38 -1.25
CA LEU A 38 8.86 10.50 -1.18
C LEU A 38 9.00 9.67 0.12
N PRO A 39 8.94 10.26 1.34
CA PRO A 39 9.03 9.47 2.57
C PRO A 39 7.84 8.52 2.74
N ILE A 40 6.66 8.91 2.30
CA ILE A 40 5.46 8.06 2.32
C ILE A 40 5.62 6.89 1.35
N CYS A 41 6.12 7.13 0.15
CA CYS A 41 6.42 6.09 -0.82
C CYS A 41 7.52 5.14 -0.32
N ALA A 42 8.57 5.66 0.31
CA ALA A 42 9.62 4.84 0.91
C ALA A 42 9.05 3.96 2.04
N TRP A 43 8.22 4.53 2.92
CA TRP A 43 7.55 3.79 3.98
C TRP A 43 6.66 2.68 3.41
N LEU A 44 5.84 3.01 2.41
CA LEU A 44 4.97 2.05 1.73
C LEU A 44 5.81 0.91 1.11
N TYR A 45 6.94 1.24 0.48
CA TYR A 45 7.83 0.25 -0.12
C TYR A 45 8.40 -0.76 0.89
N PHE A 46 8.69 -0.35 2.12
CA PHE A 46 9.23 -1.25 3.14
C PHE A 46 8.16 -2.07 3.87
N TYR A 47 6.98 -1.48 4.10
CA TYR A 47 5.94 -2.07 4.96
C TYR A 47 4.80 -2.74 4.20
N PHE A 48 4.60 -2.45 2.91
CA PHE A 48 3.48 -3.00 2.15
C PHE A 48 3.88 -4.30 1.43
N PRO A 49 3.35 -5.48 1.85
CA PRO A 49 3.60 -6.73 1.15
C PRO A 49 2.79 -6.82 -0.15
N GLU A 50 3.39 -7.45 -1.16
CA GLU A 50 2.70 -7.80 -2.41
C GLU A 50 1.72 -8.95 -2.18
N MET A 51 0.41 -8.66 -2.19
CA MET A 51 -0.67 -9.65 -1.96
C MET A 51 -1.36 -10.12 -3.25
N LYS A 52 -0.91 -9.67 -4.42
CA LYS A 52 -1.58 -9.95 -5.70
C LYS A 52 -1.41 -11.42 -6.11
N GLY A 53 -2.53 -12.09 -6.40
CA GLY A 53 -2.53 -13.44 -7.00
C GLY A 53 -2.30 -14.60 -6.03
N ARG A 54 -2.49 -14.39 -4.72
CA ARG A 54 -2.38 -15.42 -3.68
C ARG A 54 -3.73 -15.71 -3.03
N ASN A 55 -3.93 -16.94 -2.58
CA ASN A 55 -5.16 -17.31 -1.86
C ASN A 55 -5.12 -16.78 -0.41
N TYR A 56 -6.27 -16.50 0.19
CA TYR A 56 -6.36 -16.01 1.57
C TYR A 56 -5.69 -16.95 2.58
N ALA A 57 -5.79 -18.26 2.37
CA ALA A 57 -5.13 -19.26 3.21
C ALA A 57 -3.59 -19.17 3.14
N GLU A 58 -3.02 -18.95 1.96
CA GLU A 58 -1.57 -18.80 1.77
C GLU A 58 -1.05 -17.50 2.41
N ILE A 59 -1.85 -16.42 2.32
CA ILE A 59 -1.53 -15.13 2.94
C ILE A 59 -1.48 -15.28 4.47
N GLN A 60 -2.45 -15.98 5.05
CA GLN A 60 -2.49 -16.19 6.50
C GLN A 60 -1.29 -17.03 6.99
N GLU A 61 -0.88 -18.04 6.23
CA GLU A 61 0.33 -18.83 6.51
C GLU A 61 1.59 -17.96 6.49
N MET A 62 1.73 -17.08 5.50
CA MET A 62 2.87 -16.16 5.39
C MET A 62 2.94 -15.14 6.54
N PHE A 63 1.79 -14.64 7.02
CA PHE A 63 1.73 -13.78 8.20
C PHE A 63 2.08 -14.53 9.49
N SER A 64 1.64 -15.79 9.63
CA SER A 64 1.98 -16.67 10.76
C SER A 64 3.48 -16.95 10.82
N ASN A 65 4.08 -17.22 9.65
CA ASN A 65 5.52 -17.47 9.49
C ASN A 65 6.37 -16.18 9.53
N ARG A 66 5.75 -15.02 9.76
CA ARG A 66 6.40 -13.69 9.80
C ARG A 66 7.35 -13.45 8.63
N VAL A 67 6.93 -13.86 7.44
CA VAL A 67 7.74 -13.65 6.23
C VAL A 67 7.89 -12.14 6.02
N PRO A 68 9.10 -11.62 5.74
CA PRO A 68 9.25 -10.21 5.45
C PRO A 68 8.48 -9.85 4.18
N ALA A 69 7.82 -8.69 4.17
CA ALA A 69 6.92 -8.22 3.10
C ALA A 69 7.49 -8.36 1.68
N ARG A 70 8.81 -8.25 1.52
CA ARG A 70 9.51 -8.35 0.22
C ARG A 70 9.75 -9.78 -0.27
N LYS A 71 9.63 -10.79 0.59
CA LYS A 71 9.79 -12.21 0.22
C LYS A 71 8.46 -12.89 -0.10
N PHE A 72 7.32 -12.20 0.01
CA PHE A 72 5.99 -12.72 -0.32
C PHE A 72 5.90 -13.25 -1.76
N LYS A 73 6.61 -12.62 -2.71
CA LYS A 73 6.62 -13.06 -4.12
C LYS A 73 7.29 -14.42 -4.32
N SER A 74 8.40 -14.67 -3.63
CA SER A 74 9.22 -15.87 -3.77
C SER A 74 8.88 -16.97 -2.76
N HIS A 75 7.98 -16.71 -1.81
CA HIS A 75 7.59 -17.69 -0.82
C HIS A 75 6.69 -18.76 -1.46
N VAL A 76 7.07 -20.02 -1.29
CA VAL A 76 6.27 -21.18 -1.67
C VAL A 76 5.52 -21.59 -0.41
N CYS A 77 4.20 -21.46 -0.42
CA CYS A 77 3.34 -21.87 0.69
C CYS A 77 2.86 -23.30 0.46
N GLU A 78 2.79 -24.10 1.51
CA GLU A 78 2.29 -25.48 1.43
C GLU A 78 0.75 -25.52 1.38
N ALA A 79 0.07 -24.49 1.91
CA ALA A 79 -1.40 -24.42 1.90
C ALA A 79 -2.02 -24.41 0.49
N GLY A 80 -1.28 -23.97 -0.53
CA GLY A 80 -1.70 -24.02 -1.93
C GLY A 80 -1.71 -25.45 -2.52
N ALA A 81 -0.84 -26.34 -2.04
CA ALA A 81 -0.76 -27.72 -2.50
C ALA A 81 -1.82 -28.61 -1.83
N GLY A 82 -2.09 -28.41 -0.53
CA GLY A 82 -3.08 -29.20 0.23
C GLY A 82 -4.54 -28.77 0.06
N GLY A 83 -4.80 -27.56 -0.46
CA GLY A 83 -6.17 -27.05 -0.67
C GLY A 83 -6.92 -27.72 -1.82
N GLN A 84 -6.20 -28.22 -2.82
CA GLN A 84 -6.77 -29.01 -3.93
C GLN A 84 -7.17 -30.42 -3.46
N GLU A 85 -6.48 -30.99 -2.48
CA GLU A 85 -6.72 -32.36 -2.00
C GLU A 85 -7.94 -32.45 -1.06
N LYS A 86 -8.09 -31.50 -0.12
CA LYS A 86 -9.25 -31.48 0.80
C LYS A 86 -10.58 -31.19 0.12
N SER A 87 -10.59 -30.39 -0.96
CA SER A 87 -11.81 -30.13 -1.74
C SER A 87 -12.29 -31.37 -2.49
N LYS A 88 -11.40 -32.28 -2.89
CA LYS A 88 -11.77 -33.50 -3.61
C LYS A 88 -12.21 -34.62 -2.67
N LEU A 89 -11.58 -34.75 -1.49
CA LEU A 89 -11.99 -35.71 -0.46
C LEU A 89 -13.33 -35.40 0.20
N GLN A 90 -13.78 -34.14 0.18
CA GLN A 90 -15.06 -33.72 0.77
C GLN A 90 -16.22 -33.75 -0.24
N GLU A 91 -15.94 -33.93 -1.53
CA GLU A 91 -16.96 -34.12 -2.57
C GLU A 91 -17.20 -35.61 -2.90
N GLU A 92 -16.29 -36.50 -2.51
CA GLU A 92 -16.42 -37.97 -2.62
C GLU A 92 -16.94 -38.67 -1.34
N ALA A 93 -17.38 -37.93 -0.32
CA ALA A 93 -17.95 -38.46 0.95
C ALA A 93 -19.36 -37.93 1.22
#